data_AF-A0A931YTS5-F1
#
_entry.id   AF-A0A931YTS5-F1
#
_cell.length_a   1.000
_cell.length_b   1.000
_cell.length_c   1.000
_cell.angle_alpha   90.00
_cell.angle_beta   90.00
_cell.angle_gamma   90.00
#
_symmetry.space_group_name_H-M   'P 1'
#
loop_
_entity.id
_entity.type
_entity.pdbx_description
1 polymer ?
#
loop_
_entity_poly.entity_id
_entity_poly.type
_entity_poly.pdbx_seq_one_letter_code
_entity_poly.pdbx_strand_id
1 'polypeptide(L)' 'MHYADGTRDVVPVAKADIAIDGVETATVVLCGRPESLVLVGAATLETLGLGVDPVHKKLTPIEAPMATCRTT' A
#
# COMPACT_ATOMS: atom_id res chain seq x y z
N MET A 1 6.86 -11.56 9.25
CA MET A 1 5.98 -10.43 9.61
C MET A 1 6.12 -10.16 11.10
N HIS A 2 6.26 -8.89 11.50
CA HIS A 2 6.22 -8.49 12.90
C HIS A 2 4.96 -7.65 13.11
N TYR A 3 4.10 -8.09 14.02
CA TYR A 3 2.87 -7.40 14.38
C TYR A 3 3.12 -6.43 15.53
N ALA A 4 2.24 -5.45 15.68
CA ALA A 4 2.36 -4.42 16.72
C ALA A 4 2.16 -4.95 18.15
N ASP A 5 1.55 -6.12 18.31
CA ASP A 5 1.41 -6.84 19.58
C ASP A 5 2.70 -7.59 20.00
N GLY A 6 3.77 -7.49 19.21
CA GLY A 6 5.03 -8.20 19.43
C GLY A 6 5.07 -9.61 18.85
N THR A 7 3.97 -10.09 18.27
CA THR A 7 3.90 -11.39 17.60
C THR A 7 4.77 -11.38 16.35
N ARG A 8 5.47 -12.49 16.11
CA ARG A 8 6.24 -12.74 14.90
C ARG A 8 5.70 -13.95 14.18
N ASP A 9 5.54 -13.83 12.87
CA ASP A 9 5.01 -14.91 12.05
C ASP A 9 5.74 -15.01 10.71
N VAL A 10 5.72 -16.20 10.11
CA VAL A 10 6.25 -16.46 8.76
C VAL A 10 5.06 -16.69 7.84
N VAL A 11 4.93 -15.82 6.85
CA VAL A 11 3.80 -15.82 5.93
C VAL A 11 4.30 -15.92 4.49
N PRO A 12 3.54 -16.56 3.59
CA PRO A 12 3.84 -16.53 2.17
C PRO A 12 3.86 -15.09 1.64
N VAL A 13 4.68 -14.88 0.62
CA VAL A 13 4.82 -13.60 -0.06
C VAL A 13 4.37 -13.79 -1.51
N ALA A 14 3.58 -12.84 -2.01
CA ALA A 14 3.18 -12.81 -3.42
C ALA A 14 3.36 -11.40 -3.99
N LYS A 15 3.26 -11.30 -5.32
CA LYS A 15 3.12 -10.02 -6.02
C LYS A 15 1.67 -9.91 -6.46
N ALA A 16 1.05 -8.76 -6.21
CA ALA A 16 -0.32 -8.48 -6.61
C ALA A 16 -0.40 -7.11 -7.27
N ASP A 17 -1.23 -7.02 -8.29
CA ASP A 17 -1.63 -5.75 -8.88
C ASP A 17 -2.81 -5.21 -8.09
N ILE A 18 -2.73 -3.93 -7.71
CA ILE A 18 -3.77 -3.23 -6.95
C ILE A 18 -4.20 -1.99 -7.71
N ALA A 19 -5.48 -1.66 -7.60
CA ALA A 19 -6.06 -0.44 -8.17
C ALA A 19 -6.78 0.34 -7.06
N ILE A 20 -6.44 1.63 -6.90
CA ILE A 20 -7.16 2.55 -6.01
C ILE A 20 -7.48 3.80 -6.82
N ASP A 21 -8.76 4.20 -6.84
CA ASP A 21 -9.26 5.38 -7.57
C ASP A 21 -8.77 5.47 -9.04
N GLY A 22 -8.66 4.31 -9.71
CA GLY A 22 -8.24 4.21 -11.11
C GLY A 22 -6.73 4.27 -11.34
N VAL A 23 -5.92 4.36 -10.28
CA VAL A 23 -4.45 4.27 -10.35
C VAL A 23 -4.02 2.85 -10.00
N GLU A 24 -3.29 2.21 -10.91
CA GLU A 24 -2.82 0.84 -10.76
C GLU A 24 -1.33 0.80 -10.39
N THR A 25 -0.97 -0.11 -9.49
CA THR A 25 0.43 -0.44 -9.21
C THR A 25 0.59 -1.90 -8.81
N ALA A 26 1.77 -2.45 -9.08
CA ALA A 26 2.14 -3.78 -8.65
C ALA A 26 2.93 -3.71 -7.34
N THR A 27 2.50 -4.45 -6.32
CA THR A 27 3.14 -4.42 -4.99
C THR A 27 3.33 -5.82 -4.42
N VAL A 28 4.22 -5.93 -3.44
CA VAL A 28 4.46 -7.17 -2.70
C VAL A 28 3.42 -7.26 -1.59
N VAL A 29 2.76 -8.40 -1.49
CA VAL A 29 1.74 -8.68 -0.47
C VAL A 29 2.20 -9.81 0.45
N LEU A 30 1.94 -9.62 1.74
CA LEU A 30 2.15 -10.62 2.77
C LEU A 30 0.82 -11.37 2.97
N CYS A 31 0.80 -12.65 2.64
CA CYS A 31 -0.42 -13.46 2.73
C CYS A 31 -0.63 -13.96 4.17
N GLY A 32 -1.31 -13.15 4.98
CA GLY A 32 -1.73 -13.52 6.33
C GLY A 32 -2.83 -14.60 6.36
N ARG A 33 -3.44 -14.79 7.52
CA ARG A 33 -4.56 -15.73 7.69
C ARG A 33 -5.79 -15.27 6.88
N PRO A 34 -6.65 -16.20 6.42
CA PRO A 34 -7.84 -15.86 5.62
C PRO A 34 -8.74 -14.77 6.21
N GLU A 35 -8.85 -14.73 7.54
CA GLU A 35 -9.65 -13.77 8.30
C GLU A 35 -8.94 -12.44 8.61
N SER A 36 -7.71 -12.25 8.12
CA SER A 36 -6.93 -11.04 8.36
C SER A 36 -7.47 -9.85 7.56
N LEU A 37 -7.39 -8.65 8.14
CA LEU A 37 -7.66 -7.42 7.41
C LEU A 37 -6.66 -7.26 6.25
N VAL A 38 -7.16 -6.77 5.12
CA VAL A 38 -6.31 -6.32 4.01
C VAL A 38 -5.72 -4.97 4.39
N LEU A 39 -4.46 -4.99 4.80
CA LEU A 39 -3.72 -3.78 5.17
C LEU A 39 -2.92 -3.27 3.97
N VAL A 40 -3.02 -1.97 3.72
CA VAL A 40 -2.19 -1.28 2.72
C VAL A 40 -1.07 -0.56 3.44
N GLY A 41 0.17 -0.87 3.11
CA GLY A 41 1.34 -0.26 3.72
C GLY A 41 1.62 1.15 3.19
N ALA A 42 2.40 1.92 3.96
CA ALA A 42 2.80 3.28 3.57
C ALA A 42 3.53 3.30 2.22
N ALA A 43 4.48 2.40 1.98
CA ALA A 43 5.22 2.34 0.72
C ALA A 43 4.32 2.14 -0.52
N THR A 44 3.25 1.35 -0.37
CA THR A 44 2.27 1.13 -1.44
C THR A 44 1.44 2.39 -1.69
N LEU A 45 0.99 3.08 -0.63
CA LEU A 45 0.27 4.34 -0.75
C LEU A 45 1.15 5.45 -1.35
N GLU A 46 2.41 5.53 -0.95
CA GLU A 46 3.40 6.47 -1.51
C GLU A 46 3.61 6.25 -3.01
N THR A 47 3.69 4.98 -3.45
CA THR A 47 3.80 4.63 -4.87
C THR A 47 2.57 5.07 -5.67
N LEU A 48 1.39 5.04 -5.04
CA LEU A 48 0.14 5.53 -5.62
C LEU A 48 -0.04 7.05 -5.52
N GLY A 49 0.90 7.77 -4.89
CA GLY A 49 0.78 9.21 -4.65
C GLY A 49 -0.35 9.53 -3.66
N LEU A 50 -0.63 8.65 -2.70
CA LEU A 50 -1.69 8.79 -1.71
C LEU A 50 -1.13 8.92 -0.30
N GLY A 51 -1.70 9.85 0.46
CA GLY A 51 -1.49 10.05 1.88
C GLY A 51 -2.72 9.61 2.68
N VAL A 52 -2.57 9.47 4.00
CA VAL A 52 -3.65 9.09 4.90
C VAL A 52 -4.08 10.30 5.73
N ASP A 53 -5.36 10.64 5.69
CA ASP A 53 -6.02 11.53 6.65
C ASP A 53 -6.71 10.68 7.73
N PRO A 54 -6.09 10.51 8.92
CA PRO A 54 -6.65 9.68 9.98
C PRO A 54 -7.84 10.33 10.68
N VAL A 55 -8.00 11.65 10.58
CA VAL A 55 -9.09 12.40 11.24
C VAL A 55 -10.39 12.18 10.46
N HIS A 56 -10.34 12.33 9.14
CA HIS A 56 -11.50 12.15 8.27
C HIS A 56 -11.61 10.73 7.69
N LYS A 57 -10.63 9.85 7.98
CA LYS A 57 -10.54 8.46 7.48
C LYS A 57 -10.60 8.38 5.96
N LYS A 58 -9.80 9.22 5.30
CA LYS A 58 -9.74 9.31 3.83
C LYS A 58 -8.32 9.20 3.33
N LEU A 59 -8.19 8.73 2.08
CA LEU A 59 -6.95 8.87 1.34
C LEU A 59 -6.97 10.22 0.64
N THR A 60 -5.84 10.92 0.69
CA THR A 60 -5.68 12.25 0.09
C THR A 60 -4.54 12.21 -0.92
N PRO A 61 -4.70 12.77 -2.12
CA PRO A 61 -3.59 12.89 -3.07
C PRO A 61 -2.41 13.62 -2.45
N ILE A 62 -1.20 13.09 -2.63
CA ILE A 62 0.04 13.76 -2.27
C ILE A 62 0.48 14.60 -3.46
N GLU A 63 0.47 15.91 -3.29
CA GLU A 63 1.11 16.84 -4.24
C GLU A 63 2.62 16.85 -4.01
N ALA A 64 3.30 15.79 -4.44
CA ALA A 64 4.75 15.77 -4.56
C ALA A 64 5.14 16.03 -6.02
N PRO A 65 6.21 16.81 -6.31
CA PRO A 65 6.75 16.90 -7.65
C PRO A 65 7.27 15.51 -8.06
N MET A 66 6.44 14.73 -8.74
CA MET A 66 6.83 13.45 -9.32
C MET A 66 7.75 13.71 -10.52
N ALA A 67 8.84 12.95 -10.63
CA ALA A 67 9.69 12.98 -11.80
C ALA A 67 8.86 12.53 -13.02
N THR A 68 8.49 13.47 -13.88
CA THR A 68 7.80 13.15 -15.13
C THR A 68 8.84 12.61 -16.11
N CYS A 69 8.78 11.32 -16.41
CA CYS A 69 9.52 10.76 -17.54
C CYS A 69 8.63 10.94 -18.78
N ARG A 70 8.89 12.00 -19.57
CA ARG A 70 8.28 12.13 -20.89
C ARG A 70 8.94 11.14 -21.84
N THR A 71 8.25 10.06 -22.18
CA THR A 71 8.64 9.21 -23.31
C THR A 71 8.54 10.05 -24.59
N THR A 72 9.68 10.28 -25.24
CA THR A 72 9.79 10.92 -26.57
C THR A 72 9.73 9.85 -27.63
#